data_AF-A0A5R9Q9R7-F1
#
_entry.id   AF-A0A5R9Q9R7-F1
#
_cell.length_a   1.000
_cell.length_b   1.000
_cell.length_c   1.000
_cell.angle_alpha   90.00
_cell.angle_beta   90.00
_cell.angle_gamma   90.00
#
_symmetry.space_group_name_H-M   'P 1'
#
loop_
_entity.id
_entity.type
_entity.pdbx_description
1 polymer ?
#
loop_
_entity_poly.entity_id
_entity_poly.type
_entity_poly.pdbx_seq_one_letter_code
_entity_poly.pdbx_strand_id
1 'polypeptide(L)'
;MQYLGLAIAVAFLALIVVLVALRLLLGGQWLLGWLRGTFGLVVLALGSLIGVIAYDVHNYRPLPEAGPVATLTFNADGPQRYDVRLVQGNDERRVTLEGDLWQLDMRILRWKGLADLIGLEPGYRLDRLSGRYLAVEQQGQARHALVSLSESPAGLDFWRWLRLSGRDLYLVDSEARRVNYMPVAAAAVFQVSLAPTGLMVQPMNPAATQALKDW
;
A
#
# COMPACT_ATOMS: atom_id res chain seq x y z
N MET A 1 9.74 -43.44 -57.88
CA MET A 1 10.16 -42.14 -58.46
C MET A 1 9.44 -40.92 -57.88
N GLN A 2 8.19 -41.01 -57.36
CA GLN A 2 7.45 -39.86 -56.82
C GLN A 2 7.97 -39.35 -55.45
N TYR A 3 8.32 -40.23 -54.52
CA TYR A 3 8.84 -39.84 -53.20
C TYR A 3 10.21 -39.15 -53.24
N LEU A 4 11.03 -39.46 -54.25
CA LEU A 4 12.33 -38.82 -54.45
C LEU A 4 12.15 -37.35 -54.85
N GLY A 5 11.20 -37.06 -55.75
CA GLY A 5 10.89 -35.69 -56.15
C GLY A 5 10.35 -34.84 -55.00
N LEU A 6 9.51 -35.43 -54.16
CA LEU A 6 8.97 -34.75 -52.96
C LEU A 6 10.09 -34.50 -51.93
N ALA A 7 10.98 -35.47 -51.72
CA ALA A 7 12.13 -35.30 -50.84
C ALA A 7 13.07 -34.18 -51.31
N ILE A 8 13.34 -34.09 -52.62
CA ILE A 8 14.15 -33.02 -53.20
C ILE A 8 13.47 -31.66 -53.05
N ALA A 9 12.15 -31.58 -53.30
CA ALA A 9 11.39 -30.33 -53.14
C ALA A 9 11.38 -29.85 -51.68
N VAL A 10 11.19 -30.75 -50.72
CA VAL A 10 11.25 -30.43 -49.29
C VAL A 10 12.66 -30.03 -48.87
N ALA A 11 13.69 -30.72 -49.35
CA ALA A 11 15.08 -30.37 -49.08
C ALA A 11 15.44 -28.98 -49.63
N PHE A 12 14.92 -28.64 -50.81
CA PHE A 12 15.13 -27.32 -51.41
C PHE A 12 14.40 -26.21 -50.64
N LEU A 13 13.16 -26.47 -50.20
CA LEU A 13 12.40 -25.56 -49.34
C LEU A 13 13.13 -25.34 -48.00
N ALA A 14 13.61 -26.41 -47.37
CA ALA A 14 14.38 -26.34 -46.14
C ALA A 14 15.67 -25.53 -46.32
N LEU A 15 16.39 -25.73 -47.44
CA LEU A 15 17.59 -24.97 -47.76
C LEU A 15 17.31 -23.47 -47.92
N ILE A 16 16.21 -23.11 -48.58
CA ILE A 16 15.78 -21.70 -48.73
C ILE A 16 15.48 -21.08 -47.36
N VAL A 17 14.75 -21.79 -46.50
CA VAL A 17 14.45 -21.32 -45.13
C VAL A 17 15.73 -21.11 -44.33
N VAL A 18 16.67 -22.07 -44.40
CA VAL A 18 17.97 -21.96 -43.73
C VAL A 18 18.78 -20.77 -44.26
N LEU A 19 18.85 -20.56 -45.57
CA LEU A 19 19.59 -19.45 -46.16
C LEU A 19 18.98 -18.08 -45.81
N VAL A 20 17.64 -17.98 -45.77
CA VAL A 20 16.95 -16.76 -45.32
C VAL A 20 17.20 -16.51 -43.83
N ALA A 21 17.12 -17.55 -42.99
CA ALA A 21 17.44 -17.45 -41.57
C ALA A 21 18.90 -17.03 -41.34
N LEU A 22 19.84 -17.60 -42.10
CA LEU A 22 21.27 -17.27 -42.00
C LEU A 22 21.54 -15.82 -42.44
N ARG A 23 20.89 -15.35 -43.52
CA ARG A 23 21.00 -13.96 -43.98
C ARG A 23 20.40 -12.96 -42.99
N LEU A 24 19.29 -13.32 -42.32
CA LEU A 24 18.68 -12.53 -41.25
C LEU A 24 19.55 -12.46 -40.00
N LEU A 25 20.19 -13.58 -39.61
CA LEU A 25 21.05 -13.67 -38.44
C LEU A 25 22.44 -13.04 -38.65
N LEU A 26 23.00 -13.14 -39.87
CA LEU A 26 24.31 -12.57 -40.21
C LEU A 26 24.22 -11.11 -40.69
N GLY A 27 23.03 -10.62 -41.06
CA GLY A 27 22.77 -9.21 -41.34
C GLY A 27 22.70 -8.44 -40.02
N GLY A 28 23.83 -7.86 -39.59
CA GLY A 28 24.04 -7.24 -38.27
C GLY A 28 23.07 -6.13 -37.81
N GLN A 29 21.99 -5.87 -38.54
CA GLN A 29 20.92 -4.94 -38.19
C GLN A 29 19.79 -5.61 -37.38
N TRP A 30 19.60 -6.94 -37.48
CA TRP A 30 18.57 -7.65 -36.71
C TRP A 30 18.89 -7.68 -35.21
N LEU A 31 20.14 -7.96 -34.85
CA LEU A 31 20.60 -7.93 -33.45
C LEU A 31 20.49 -6.52 -32.86
N LEU A 32 20.86 -5.48 -33.62
CA LEU A 32 20.71 -4.09 -33.19
C LEU A 32 19.23 -3.67 -33.09
N GLY A 33 18.37 -4.16 -34.00
CA GLY A 33 16.92 -3.94 -33.94
C GLY A 33 16.27 -4.61 -32.73
N TRP A 34 16.66 -5.87 -32.45
CA TRP A 34 16.23 -6.59 -31.26
C TRP A 34 16.75 -5.93 -29.97
N LEU A 35 18.02 -5.53 -29.92
CA LEU A 35 18.59 -4.85 -28.77
C LEU A 35 17.92 -3.50 -28.52
N ARG A 36 17.63 -2.73 -29.58
CA ARG A 36 16.86 -1.47 -29.50
C ARG A 36 15.42 -1.71 -29.01
N GLY A 37 14.76 -2.74 -29.53
CA GLY A 37 13.41 -3.13 -29.10
C GLY A 37 13.39 -3.54 -27.63
N THR A 38 14.29 -4.43 -27.21
CA THR A 38 14.44 -4.88 -25.83
C THR A 38 14.79 -3.73 -24.90
N PHE A 39 15.74 -2.86 -25.28
CA PHE A 39 16.06 -1.67 -24.50
C PHE A 39 14.87 -0.73 -24.38
N GLY A 40 14.14 -0.49 -25.46
CA GLY A 40 12.90 0.29 -25.45
C GLY A 40 11.84 -0.31 -24.53
N LEU A 41 11.65 -1.63 -24.57
CA LEU A 41 10.75 -2.34 -23.67
C LEU A 41 11.19 -2.25 -22.20
N VAL A 42 12.49 -2.35 -21.91
CA VAL A 42 13.04 -2.18 -20.55
C VAL A 42 12.80 -0.76 -20.05
N VAL A 43 13.06 0.26 -20.87
CA VAL A 43 12.82 1.66 -20.51
C VAL A 43 11.33 1.93 -20.30
N LEU A 44 10.46 1.39 -21.16
CA LEU A 44 9.01 1.49 -21.00
C LEU A 44 8.53 0.79 -19.74
N ALA A 45 9.04 -0.41 -19.44
CA ALA A 45 8.73 -1.13 -18.22
C ALA A 45 9.17 -0.35 -16.97
N LEU A 46 10.38 0.22 -17.00
CA LEU A 46 10.89 1.04 -15.91
C LEU A 46 10.07 2.32 -15.72
N GLY A 47 9.74 3.02 -16.81
CA GLY A 47 8.89 4.21 -16.76
C GLY A 47 7.49 3.90 -16.22
N SER A 48 6.92 2.76 -16.62
CA SER A 48 5.62 2.28 -16.13
C SER A 48 5.69 1.96 -14.63
N LEU A 49 6.76 1.29 -14.18
CA LEU A 49 7.00 1.00 -12.77
C LEU A 49 7.12 2.29 -11.93
N ILE A 50 7.91 3.26 -12.41
CA ILE A 50 8.06 4.57 -11.75
C ILE A 50 6.71 5.28 -11.66
N GLY A 51 5.92 5.26 -12.75
CA GLY A 51 4.58 5.86 -12.76
C GLY A 51 3.64 5.25 -11.73
N VAL A 52 3.64 3.92 -11.58
CA VAL A 52 2.84 3.23 -10.55
C VAL A 52 3.28 3.61 -9.13
N ILE A 53 4.60 3.64 -8.88
CA ILE A 53 5.14 4.03 -7.58
C ILE A 53 4.76 5.48 -7.26
N ALA A 54 4.92 6.40 -8.23
CA ALA A 54 4.55 7.79 -8.07
C ALA A 54 3.05 7.96 -7.75
N TYR A 55 2.19 7.17 -8.40
CA TYR A 55 0.76 7.17 -8.14
C TYR A 55 0.39 6.66 -6.73
N ASP A 56 1.04 5.59 -6.25
CA ASP A 56 0.81 5.12 -4.86
C ASP A 56 1.31 6.14 -3.83
N VAL A 57 2.50 6.70 -4.04
CA VAL A 57 3.12 7.70 -3.15
C VAL A 57 2.32 9.01 -3.12
N HIS A 58 1.68 9.40 -4.23
CA HIS A 58 0.85 10.61 -4.28
C HIS A 58 -0.33 10.60 -3.29
N ASN A 59 -0.78 9.41 -2.85
CA ASN A 59 -1.87 9.28 -1.89
C ASN A 59 -1.42 9.39 -0.41
N TYR A 60 -0.13 9.68 -0.16
CA TYR A 60 0.39 9.93 1.18
C TYR A 60 0.26 11.41 1.53
N ARG A 61 -0.01 11.70 2.81
CA ARG A 61 -0.03 13.06 3.34
C ARG A 61 1.28 13.37 4.05
N PRO A 62 1.76 14.63 4.06
CA PRO A 62 2.90 15.03 4.87
C PRO A 62 2.65 14.69 6.34
N LEU A 63 3.64 14.08 6.99
CA LEU A 63 3.57 13.72 8.39
C LEU A 63 3.77 14.97 9.26
N PRO A 64 2.79 15.35 10.10
CA PRO A 64 2.92 16.53 10.94
C PRO A 64 3.99 16.31 12.02
N GLU A 65 4.89 17.28 12.18
CA GLU A 65 5.90 17.28 13.27
C GLU A 65 5.25 17.48 14.65
N ALA A 66 4.23 18.34 14.70
CA ALA A 66 3.44 18.62 15.89
C ALA A 66 1.96 18.70 15.51
N GLY A 67 1.13 17.89 16.18
CA GLY A 67 -0.33 17.90 15.98
C GLY A 67 -0.94 16.51 15.80
N PRO A 68 -2.27 16.45 15.64
CA PRO A 68 -2.97 15.20 15.39
C PRO A 68 -2.69 14.64 13.98
N VAL A 69 -2.50 13.33 13.91
CA VAL A 69 -2.54 12.60 12.63
C VAL A 69 -3.98 12.25 12.23
N ALA A 70 -4.85 12.05 13.22
CA ALA A 70 -6.27 11.74 13.02
C ALA A 70 -7.10 12.04 14.26
N THR A 71 -8.38 12.36 14.08
CA THR A 71 -9.38 12.43 15.16
C THR A 71 -10.50 11.45 14.86
N LEU A 72 -10.87 10.62 15.83
CA LEU A 72 -11.94 9.63 15.75
C LEU A 72 -13.07 10.03 16.68
N THR A 73 -14.29 10.12 16.15
CA THR A 73 -15.52 10.30 16.93
C THR A 73 -16.36 9.03 16.79
N PHE A 74 -16.72 8.40 17.90
CA PHE A 74 -17.49 7.17 17.93
C PHE A 74 -18.94 7.48 18.30
N ASN A 75 -19.87 7.18 17.41
CA ASN A 75 -21.31 7.30 17.66
C ASN A 75 -21.92 5.90 17.72
N ALA A 76 -22.68 5.59 18.76
CA ALA A 76 -23.32 4.28 18.86
C ALA A 76 -24.44 4.14 17.82
N ASP A 77 -24.38 3.07 17.01
CA ASP A 77 -25.36 2.70 15.97
C ASP A 77 -26.01 1.33 16.25
N GLY A 78 -25.71 0.73 17.41
CA GLY A 78 -26.28 -0.54 17.86
C GLY A 78 -25.44 -1.20 18.96
N PRO A 79 -25.81 -2.43 19.38
CA PRO A 79 -25.02 -3.20 20.32
C PRO A 79 -23.61 -3.46 19.77
N GLN A 80 -22.59 -2.92 20.43
CA GLN A 80 -21.17 -3.07 20.05
C GLN A 80 -20.90 -2.67 18.58
N ARG A 81 -21.71 -1.76 18.03
CA ARG A 81 -21.61 -1.25 16.67
C ARG A 81 -21.61 0.27 16.70
N TYR A 82 -20.63 0.87 16.02
CA TYR A 82 -20.36 2.30 16.09
C TYR A 82 -20.17 2.89 14.69
N ASP A 83 -20.81 4.01 14.41
CA ASP A 83 -20.45 4.89 13.30
C ASP A 83 -19.26 5.74 13.74
N VAL A 84 -18.11 5.52 13.10
CA VAL A 84 -16.86 6.20 13.41
C VAL A 84 -16.59 7.26 12.37
N ARG A 85 -16.64 8.52 12.80
CA ARG A 85 -16.21 9.66 11.99
C ARG A 85 -14.72 9.87 12.20
N LEU A 86 -13.96 9.71 11.13
CA LEU A 86 -12.52 9.86 11.07
C LEU A 86 -12.16 11.15 10.32
N VAL A 87 -11.48 12.07 11.00
CA VAL A 87 -11.03 13.35 10.44
C VAL A 87 -9.51 13.36 10.35
N GLN A 88 -8.97 13.65 9.17
CA GLN A 88 -7.53 13.78 8.89
C GLN A 88 -7.29 15.11 8.16
N GLY A 89 -6.86 16.14 8.88
CA GLY A 89 -6.78 17.49 8.32
C GLY A 89 -8.17 17.98 7.89
N ASN A 90 -8.35 18.25 6.59
CA ASN A 90 -9.62 18.70 6.01
C ASN A 90 -10.49 17.55 5.49
N ASP A 91 -10.00 16.31 5.50
CA ASP A 91 -10.72 15.16 4.97
C ASP A 91 -11.50 14.45 6.09
N GLU A 92 -12.81 14.28 5.88
CA GLU A 92 -13.70 13.52 6.76
C GLU A 92 -14.14 12.23 6.05
N ARG A 93 -14.11 11.10 6.77
CA ARG A 93 -14.67 9.82 6.32
C ARG A 93 -15.47 9.18 7.45
N ARG A 94 -16.54 8.47 7.10
CA ARG A 94 -17.34 7.69 8.06
C ARG A 94 -17.19 6.22 7.76
N VAL A 95 -17.01 5.43 8.81
CA VAL A 95 -16.87 3.98 8.72
C VAL A 95 -17.64 3.32 9.85
N THR A 96 -18.26 2.18 9.59
CA THR A 96 -18.89 1.36 10.63
C THR A 96 -17.82 0.47 11.27
N LEU A 97 -17.71 0.50 12.59
CA LEU A 97 -16.82 -0.35 13.38
C LEU A 97 -17.63 -1.22 14.34
N GLU A 98 -17.26 -2.48 14.46
CA GLU A 98 -17.85 -3.46 15.36
C GLU A 98 -16.83 -3.95 16.40
N GLY A 99 -17.17 -3.92 17.69
CA GLY A 99 -16.33 -4.39 18.78
C GLY A 99 -16.39 -3.55 20.05
N ASP A 100 -15.73 -4.03 21.11
CA ASP A 100 -15.60 -3.35 22.40
C ASP A 100 -14.36 -2.46 22.47
N LEU A 101 -13.32 -2.87 21.73
CA LEU A 101 -12.05 -2.17 21.62
C LEU A 101 -11.82 -1.74 20.17
N TRP A 102 -11.08 -0.66 19.97
CA TRP A 102 -10.63 -0.20 18.67
C TRP A 102 -9.11 -0.09 18.59
N GLN A 103 -8.59 -0.13 17.38
CA GLN A 103 -7.18 -0.05 17.09
C GLN A 103 -6.99 0.58 15.71
N LEU A 104 -6.05 1.52 15.58
CA LEU A 104 -5.75 2.19 14.33
C LEU A 104 -4.32 1.87 13.87
N ASP A 105 -4.20 1.41 12.63
CA ASP A 105 -2.94 1.13 11.96
C ASP A 105 -2.59 2.27 11.01
N MET A 106 -1.31 2.65 11.01
CA MET A 106 -0.76 3.71 10.17
C MET A 106 0.54 3.24 9.54
N ARG A 107 0.74 3.63 8.29
CA ARG A 107 1.95 3.41 7.52
C ARG A 107 2.66 4.74 7.33
N ILE A 108 3.97 4.73 7.49
CA ILE A 108 4.83 5.89 7.33
C ILE A 108 5.90 5.54 6.30
N LEU A 109 6.16 6.48 5.39
CA LEU A 109 7.32 6.51 4.51
C LEU A 109 8.24 7.62 4.99
N ARG A 110 9.45 7.28 5.40
CA ARG A 110 10.47 8.26 5.80
C ARG A 110 11.55 8.34 4.74
N TRP A 111 11.85 9.55 4.30
CA TRP A 111 12.99 9.78 3.42
C TRP A 111 14.29 9.77 4.22
N LYS A 112 15.37 9.31 3.58
CA LYS A 112 16.70 9.20 4.17
C LYS A 112 17.75 9.79 3.22
N GLY A 113 18.90 10.15 3.79
CA GLY A 113 20.09 10.54 3.03
C GLY A 113 19.83 11.75 2.15
N LEU A 114 20.08 11.61 0.84
CA LEU A 114 19.93 12.71 -0.11
C LEU A 114 18.48 13.19 -0.25
N ALA A 115 17.49 12.30 -0.10
CA ALA A 115 16.08 12.66 -0.23
C ALA A 115 15.62 13.58 0.91
N ASP A 116 16.06 13.27 2.14
CA ASP A 116 15.85 14.11 3.31
C ASP A 116 16.61 15.46 3.18
N LEU A 117 17.84 15.42 2.65
CA LEU A 117 18.68 16.61 2.47
C LEU A 117 18.09 17.63 1.46
N ILE A 118 17.40 17.17 0.42
CA ILE A 118 16.71 18.05 -0.54
C ILE A 118 15.32 18.50 -0.05
N GLY A 119 14.96 18.18 1.20
CA GLY A 119 13.74 18.64 1.85
C GLY A 119 12.48 17.85 1.53
N LEU A 120 12.58 16.57 1.15
CA LEU A 120 11.37 15.74 1.04
C LEU A 120 10.81 15.42 2.42
N GLU A 121 9.59 15.86 2.67
CA GLU A 121 8.90 15.58 3.93
C GLU A 121 8.44 14.11 4.01
N PRO A 122 8.54 13.47 5.20
CA PRO A 122 8.03 12.13 5.39
C PRO A 122 6.51 12.08 5.18
N GLY A 123 6.04 10.97 4.61
CA GLY A 123 4.63 10.76 4.30
C GLY A 123 3.96 9.78 5.27
N TYR A 124 2.67 9.97 5.56
CA TYR A 124 1.86 9.01 6.30
C TYR A 124 0.54 8.70 5.60
N ARG A 125 0.02 7.51 5.88
CA ARG A 125 -1.30 7.05 5.44
C ARG A 125 -1.92 6.15 6.49
N LEU A 126 -3.18 6.39 6.83
CA LEU A 126 -3.93 5.46 7.67
C LEU A 126 -4.28 4.21 6.87
N ASP A 127 -4.03 3.05 7.45
CA ASP A 127 -4.16 1.76 6.77
C ASP A 127 -5.49 1.10 7.09
N ARG A 128 -5.71 0.81 8.37
CA ARG A 128 -6.85 0.02 8.84
C ARG A 128 -7.32 0.49 10.20
N LEU A 129 -8.64 0.48 10.39
CA LEU A 129 -9.29 0.60 11.67
C LEU A 129 -9.88 -0.77 12.01
N SER A 130 -9.48 -1.36 13.14
CA SER A 130 -9.99 -2.66 13.58
C SER A 130 -10.66 -2.56 14.93
N GLY A 131 -11.79 -3.24 15.05
CA GLY A 131 -12.50 -3.48 16.27
C GLY A 131 -12.19 -4.88 16.81
N ARG A 132 -12.23 -5.02 18.12
CA ARG A 132 -12.04 -6.30 18.80
C ARG A 132 -13.08 -6.46 19.88
N TYR A 133 -13.72 -7.62 19.89
CA TYR A 133 -14.61 -8.04 20.96
C TYR A 133 -13.81 -8.62 22.12
N LEU A 134 -14.26 -8.35 23.34
CA LEU A 134 -13.70 -8.98 24.54
C LEU A 134 -14.13 -10.46 24.63
N ALA A 135 -15.37 -10.75 24.22
CA ALA A 135 -15.89 -12.11 24.10
C ALA A 135 -15.47 -12.74 22.76
N VAL A 136 -14.78 -13.88 22.81
CA VAL A 136 -14.23 -14.56 21.63
C VAL A 136 -15.35 -15.08 20.72
N GLU A 137 -16.47 -15.49 21.30
CA GLU A 137 -17.64 -16.01 20.59
C GLU A 137 -18.24 -14.97 19.64
N GLN A 138 -18.19 -13.69 20.02
CA GLN A 138 -18.70 -12.57 19.23
C GLN A 138 -17.77 -12.19 18.09
N GLN A 139 -16.44 -12.37 18.27
CA GLN A 139 -15.44 -12.02 17.26
C GLN A 139 -15.65 -12.79 15.95
N GLY A 140 -16.09 -14.04 16.01
CA GLY A 140 -16.34 -14.87 14.82
C GLY A 140 -17.56 -14.48 13.99
N GLN A 141 -18.47 -13.67 14.56
CA GLN A 141 -19.71 -13.24 13.91
C GLN A 141 -19.63 -11.82 13.35
N ALA A 142 -18.58 -11.07 13.72
CA ALA A 142 -18.41 -9.69 13.34
C ALA A 142 -18.17 -9.53 11.83
N ARG A 143 -18.90 -8.61 11.20
CA ARG A 143 -18.77 -8.29 9.77
C ARG A 143 -17.86 -7.09 9.53
N HIS A 144 -17.84 -6.15 10.47
CA HIS A 144 -17.11 -4.89 10.37
C HIS A 144 -16.07 -4.70 11.48
N ALA A 145 -15.50 -5.80 11.99
CA ALA A 145 -14.38 -5.76 12.93
C ALA A 145 -13.07 -5.28 12.27
N LEU A 146 -12.98 -5.23 10.94
CA LEU A 146 -11.83 -4.69 10.24
C LEU A 146 -12.29 -3.85 9.05
N VAL A 147 -11.90 -2.58 9.07
CA VAL A 147 -12.18 -1.62 8.00
C VAL A 147 -10.87 -1.12 7.41
N SER A 148 -10.74 -1.25 6.09
CA SER A 148 -9.60 -0.68 5.36
C SER A 148 -9.84 0.80 5.10
N LEU A 149 -8.90 1.64 5.51
CA LEU A 149 -8.93 3.11 5.35
C LEU A 149 -8.16 3.58 4.11
N SER A 150 -7.27 2.74 3.61
CA SER A 150 -6.57 2.95 2.34
C SER A 150 -6.78 1.78 1.40
N GLU A 151 -7.15 2.07 0.15
CA GLU A 151 -7.11 1.12 -0.94
C GLU A 151 -5.82 1.33 -1.73
N SER A 152 -5.08 0.25 -2.00
CA SER A 152 -3.92 0.32 -2.88
C SER A 152 -4.37 0.06 -4.32
N PRO A 153 -4.08 0.96 -5.26
CA PRO A 153 -4.53 0.80 -6.63
C PRO A 153 -3.93 -0.47 -7.26
N ALA A 154 -4.80 -1.29 -7.85
CA ALA A 154 -4.44 -2.51 -8.58
C ALA A 154 -3.60 -3.55 -7.79
N GLY A 155 -3.66 -3.53 -6.45
CA GLY A 155 -2.93 -4.48 -5.59
C GLY A 155 -1.41 -4.28 -5.51
N LEU A 156 -0.90 -3.23 -6.16
CA LEU A 156 0.50 -2.80 -6.11
C LEU A 156 0.66 -1.78 -4.99
N ASP A 157 1.35 -2.18 -3.93
CA ASP A 157 1.55 -1.41 -2.71
C ASP A 157 3.06 -1.28 -2.49
N PHE A 158 3.59 -0.10 -2.84
CA PHE A 158 5.04 0.15 -2.81
C PHE A 158 5.59 -0.01 -1.39
N TRP A 159 4.85 0.48 -0.40
CA TRP A 159 5.22 0.36 1.01
C TRP A 159 5.26 -1.11 1.46
N ARG A 160 4.30 -1.93 1.04
CA ARG A 160 4.30 -3.37 1.37
C ARG A 160 5.46 -4.09 0.69
N TRP A 161 5.77 -3.77 -0.57
CA TRP A 161 6.94 -4.31 -1.27
C TRP A 161 8.24 -3.93 -0.56
N LEU A 162 8.39 -2.66 -0.15
CA LEU A 162 9.57 -2.18 0.59
C LEU A 162 9.74 -2.97 1.89
N ARG A 163 8.66 -3.12 2.66
CA ARG A 163 8.63 -3.91 3.90
C ARG A 163 8.98 -5.39 3.69
N LEU A 164 8.41 -6.03 2.67
CA LEU A 164 8.66 -7.45 2.36
C LEU A 164 10.07 -7.68 1.83
N SER A 165 10.64 -6.70 1.12
CA SER A 165 12.01 -6.80 0.61
C SER A 165 13.03 -6.89 1.73
N GLY A 166 12.70 -6.38 2.92
CA GLY A 166 13.60 -6.33 4.08
C GLY A 166 14.87 -5.52 3.83
N ARG A 167 14.95 -4.80 2.70
CA ARG A 167 16.10 -3.99 2.31
C ARG A 167 15.87 -2.58 2.82
N ASP A 168 16.78 -2.13 3.67
CA ASP A 168 16.89 -0.70 3.97
C ASP A 168 17.41 0.00 2.71
N LEU A 169 16.52 0.71 2.02
CA LEU A 169 16.93 1.51 0.87
C LEU A 169 17.62 2.77 1.39
N TYR A 170 18.73 3.13 0.78
CA TYR A 170 19.51 4.33 1.17
C TYR A 170 18.70 5.64 1.15
N LEU A 171 17.57 5.67 0.44
CA LEU A 171 16.75 6.86 0.23
C LEU A 171 15.40 6.85 0.97
N VAL A 172 14.89 5.68 1.38
CA VAL A 172 13.53 5.57 1.93
C VAL A 172 13.39 4.39 2.87
N ASP A 173 12.63 4.59 3.95
CA ASP A 173 12.28 3.59 4.94
C ASP A 173 10.76 3.45 5.10
N SER A 174 10.32 2.25 5.46
CA SER A 174 8.91 1.90 5.64
C SER A 174 8.61 1.52 7.10
N GLU A 175 7.97 2.43 7.83
CA GLU A 175 7.56 2.16 9.21
C GLU A 175 6.06 1.85 9.30
N ALA A 176 5.68 0.98 10.23
CA ALA A 176 4.28 0.81 10.62
C ALA A 176 4.17 1.20 12.08
N ARG A 177 3.17 2.01 12.37
CA ARG A 177 2.79 2.36 13.72
C ARG A 177 1.34 1.96 13.92
N ARG A 178 1.04 1.60 15.15
CA ARG A 178 -0.25 1.09 15.55
C ARG A 178 -0.58 1.68 16.91
N VAL A 179 -1.82 2.13 17.05
CA VAL A 179 -2.41 2.46 18.35
C VAL A 179 -2.67 1.15 19.07
N ASN A 180 -2.36 1.03 20.37
CA ASN A 180 -2.75 -0.17 21.13
C ASN A 180 -4.28 -0.26 21.24
N TYR A 181 -4.82 -1.43 21.55
CA TYR A 181 -6.27 -1.55 21.74
C TYR A 181 -6.77 -0.58 22.81
N MET A 182 -7.76 0.23 22.44
CA MET A 182 -8.40 1.23 23.29
C MET A 182 -9.89 0.93 23.41
N PRO A 183 -10.52 1.20 24.56
CA PRO A 183 -11.96 1.00 24.73
C PRO A 183 -12.76 1.93 23.81
N VAL A 184 -13.85 1.41 23.26
CA VAL A 184 -14.86 2.20 22.55
C VAL A 184 -15.94 2.62 23.54
N ALA A 185 -16.42 3.85 23.41
CA ALA A 185 -17.59 4.33 24.15
C ALA A 185 -18.46 5.23 23.26
N ALA A 186 -19.76 5.29 23.58
CA ALA A 186 -20.70 6.12 22.85
C ALA A 186 -20.36 7.60 23.01
N ALA A 187 -20.41 8.33 21.89
CA ALA A 187 -20.02 9.73 21.77
C ALA A 187 -18.55 10.01 22.17
N ALA A 188 -17.67 9.01 22.28
CA ALA A 188 -16.27 9.22 22.64
C ALA A 188 -15.51 9.87 21.49
N VAL A 189 -14.65 10.85 21.83
CA VAL A 189 -13.77 11.51 20.88
C VAL A 189 -12.32 11.25 21.29
N PHE A 190 -11.56 10.62 20.39
CA PHE A 190 -10.15 10.32 20.57
C PHE A 190 -9.32 11.04 19.52
N GLN A 191 -8.28 11.73 19.96
CA GLN A 191 -7.29 12.33 19.08
C GLN A 191 -6.05 11.46 19.07
N VAL A 192 -5.54 11.13 17.87
CA VAL A 192 -4.33 10.35 17.69
C VAL A 192 -3.23 11.27 17.18
N SER A 193 -2.09 11.28 17.86
CA SER A 193 -0.90 12.05 17.48
C SER A 193 0.34 11.17 17.44
N LEU A 194 1.33 11.56 16.65
CA LEU A 194 2.62 10.88 16.64
C LEU A 194 3.48 11.43 17.80
N ALA A 195 3.95 10.53 18.66
CA ALA A 195 4.91 10.81 19.72
C ALA A 195 6.23 10.09 19.42
N PRO A 196 7.36 10.48 20.05
CA PRO A 196 8.66 9.85 19.84
C PRO A 196 8.67 8.33 20.09
N THR A 197 7.84 7.86 21.02
CA THR A 197 7.73 6.45 21.40
C THR A 197 6.67 5.67 20.61
N GLY A 198 5.87 6.32 19.76
CA GLY A 198 4.80 5.67 19.00
C GLY A 198 3.57 6.55 18.80
N LEU A 199 2.42 5.92 18.52
CA LEU A 199 1.16 6.65 18.44
C LEU A 199 0.57 6.86 19.84
N MET A 200 0.26 8.11 20.16
CA MET A 200 -0.39 8.50 21.41
C MET A 200 -1.88 8.79 21.15
N VAL A 201 -2.72 8.32 22.05
CA VAL A 201 -4.17 8.59 22.03
C VAL A 201 -4.50 9.53 23.18
N GLN A 202 -5.20 10.62 22.87
CA GLN A 202 -5.67 11.60 23.83
C GLN A 202 -7.21 11.62 23.85
N PRO A 203 -7.85 11.44 25.01
CA PRO A 203 -9.30 11.58 25.12
C PRO A 203 -9.68 13.06 25.06
N MET A 204 -10.59 13.43 24.16
CA MET A 204 -10.98 14.83 23.91
C MET A 204 -12.30 15.23 24.58
N ASN A 205 -13.00 14.28 25.19
CA ASN A 205 -14.25 14.55 25.88
C ASN A 205 -14.45 13.63 27.11
N PRO A 206 -15.39 13.95 28.01
CA PRO A 206 -15.63 13.17 29.21
C PRO A 206 -15.97 11.70 28.94
N ALA A 207 -16.70 11.40 27.87
CA ALA A 207 -17.01 10.02 27.48
C ALA A 207 -15.74 9.21 27.16
N ALA A 208 -14.81 9.78 26.39
CA ALA A 208 -13.52 9.13 26.11
C ALA A 208 -12.65 9.02 27.36
N THR A 209 -12.62 10.04 28.23
CA THR A 209 -11.86 10.00 29.48
C THR A 209 -12.39 8.93 30.42
N GLN A 210 -13.72 8.81 30.53
CA GLN A 210 -14.36 7.80 31.36
C GLN A 210 -14.07 6.39 30.83
N ALA A 211 -14.19 6.19 29.51
CA ALA A 211 -13.87 4.90 28.88
C ALA A 211 -12.44 4.43 29.18
N LEU A 212 -11.46 5.34 29.17
CA LEU A 212 -10.07 5.01 29.52
C LEU A 212 -9.84 4.78 31.02
N LYS A 213 -10.68 5.33 31.90
CA LYS A 213 -10.58 5.09 33.35
C LYS A 213 -11.20 3.77 33.77
N ASP A 214 -12.23 3.34 33.06
CA ASP A 214 -12.96 2.09 33.31
C ASP A 214 -12.25 0.87 32.71
N TRP A 215 -11.12 1.09 32.01
CA TRP A 215 -10.28 0.09 31.36
C TRP A 215 -9.01 -0.19 32.17
#